data_AF-A0A660R6Y0-F1
#
_entry.id   AF-A0A660R6Y0-F1
#
_cell.length_a   1.000
_cell.length_b   1.000
_cell.length_c   1.000
_cell.angle_alpha   90.00
_cell.angle_beta   90.00
_cell.angle_gamma   90.00
#
_symmetry.space_group_name_H-M   'P 1'
#
loop_
_entity.id
_entity.type
_entity.pdbx_description
1 polymer ?
#
loop_
_entity_poly.entity_id
_entity_poly.type
_entity_poly.pdbx_seq_one_letter_code
_entity_poly.pdbx_strand_id
1 'polypeptide(L)'
;RILYLLDNAGEIFFDRILMEVLCEEGKDVVCAVRKGVIINDATIEDAKFAEIDKIAKVIEGEMLAPSAPGFFVKNFSPELREEFERCDVVISKGQGNYEALSNVERRVYFLLLVKCKLVARDIGRGVGDFVMKVMN
;
A
#
# COMPACT_ATOMS: atom_id res chain seq x y z
N ARG A 1 8.87 -12.26 4.21
CA ARG A 1 8.91 -10.98 3.48
C ARG A 1 7.53 -10.33 3.46
N ILE A 2 7.46 -9.03 3.71
CA ILE A 2 6.24 -8.21 3.75
C ILE A 2 6.31 -7.20 2.60
N LEU A 3 5.27 -7.15 1.76
CA LEU A 3 5.06 -6.07 0.79
C LEU A 3 4.11 -5.04 1.39
N TYR A 4 4.54 -3.78 1.43
CA TYR A 4 3.80 -2.66 2.00
C TYR A 4 3.40 -1.66 0.91
N LEU A 5 2.12 -1.62 0.55
CA LEU A 5 1.60 -0.72 -0.49
C LEU A 5 1.16 0.59 0.16
N LEU A 6 1.90 1.68 -0.08
CA LEU A 6 1.62 3.00 0.50
C LEU A 6 0.45 3.70 -0.19
N ASP A 7 -0.14 4.69 0.49
CA ASP A 7 -1.21 5.55 -0.03
C ASP A 7 -0.71 7.00 -0.14
N ASN A 8 -0.78 7.81 0.93
CA ASN A 8 -0.56 9.26 0.83
C ASN A 8 0.79 9.75 1.40
N ALA A 9 1.41 10.76 0.76
CA ALA A 9 2.74 11.30 1.10
C ALA A 9 2.90 11.79 2.55
N GLY A 10 1.84 12.32 3.18
CA GLY A 10 1.88 12.71 4.60
C GLY A 10 1.66 11.54 5.57
N GLU A 11 0.98 10.49 5.13
CA GLU A 11 0.71 9.29 5.93
C GLU A 11 1.97 8.43 6.09
N ILE A 12 2.88 8.46 5.12
CA ILE A 12 4.07 7.60 5.09
C ILE A 12 5.00 7.77 6.31
N PHE A 13 4.98 8.93 6.97
CA PHE A 13 5.74 9.16 8.19
C PHE A 13 5.25 8.28 9.35
N PHE A 14 3.94 8.01 9.40
CA PHE A 14 3.35 7.07 10.35
C PHE A 14 3.55 5.62 9.89
N ASP A 15 3.48 5.37 8.58
CA ASP A 15 3.78 4.04 8.02
C ASP A 15 5.22 3.61 8.34
N ARG A 16 6.17 4.55 8.31
CA ARG A 16 7.56 4.31 8.68
C ARG A 16 7.69 3.72 10.08
N ILE A 17 6.95 4.24 11.07
CA ILE A 17 7.00 3.73 12.45
C ILE A 17 6.58 2.25 12.50
N LEU A 18 5.52 1.88 11.78
CA LEU A 18 5.11 0.48 11.70
C LEU A 18 6.16 -0.38 10.98
N MET A 19 6.73 0.12 9.88
CA MET A 19 7.80 -0.58 9.17
C MET A 19 9.05 -0.76 10.03
N GLU A 20 9.44 0.23 10.85
CA GLU A 20 10.54 0.10 11.81
C GLU A 20 10.28 -1.04 12.80
N VAL A 21 9.11 -1.06 13.44
CA VAL A 21 8.73 -2.14 14.36
C VAL A 21 8.78 -3.50 13.69
N LEU A 22 8.29 -3.61 12.44
CA LEU A 22 8.36 -4.86 11.68
C LEU A 22 9.81 -5.27 11.39
N CYS A 23 10.67 -4.33 11.00
CA CYS A 23 12.08 -4.60 10.76
C CYS A 23 12.82 -5.00 12.05
N GLU A 24 12.54 -4.36 13.19
CA GLU A 24 13.09 -4.70 14.51
C GLU A 24 12.69 -6.12 14.96
N GLU A 25 11.48 -6.56 14.61
CA GLU A 25 11.00 -7.93 14.79
C GLU A 25 11.57 -8.94 13.75
N GLY A 26 12.61 -8.53 13.03
CA GLY A 26 13.34 -9.34 12.06
C GLY A 26 12.57 -9.62 10.77
N LYS A 27 11.58 -8.78 10.41
CA LYS A 27 10.84 -8.94 9.15
C LYS A 27 11.53 -8.18 8.02
N ASP A 28 11.62 -8.83 6.86
CA ASP A 28 12.08 -8.21 5.62
C ASP A 28 10.92 -7.46 4.95
N VAL A 29 11.02 -6.13 4.84
CA VAL A 29 9.98 -5.23 4.32
C VAL A 29 10.41 -4.60 2.99
N VAL A 30 9.53 -4.69 2.00
CA VAL A 30 9.60 -3.94 0.74
C VAL A 30 8.37 -3.05 0.67
N CYS A 31 8.50 -1.76 0.41
CA CYS A 31 7.37 -0.86 0.22
C CYS A 31 7.27 -0.37 -1.22
N ALA A 32 6.03 -0.24 -1.70
CA ALA A 32 5.73 0.27 -3.02
C ALA A 32 5.07 1.65 -2.91
N VAL A 33 5.58 2.58 -3.72
CA VAL A 33 5.06 3.94 -3.92
C VAL A 33 4.56 4.11 -5.35
N ARG A 34 3.87 5.21 -5.64
CA ARG A 34 3.47 5.55 -7.00
C ARG A 34 4.70 5.87 -7.86
N LYS A 35 4.66 5.45 -9.12
CA LYS A 35 5.65 5.84 -10.13
C LYS A 35 5.56 7.32 -10.52
N GLY A 36 4.34 7.86 -10.58
CA GLY A 36 4.10 9.25 -10.95
C GLY A 36 3.13 9.93 -9.99
N VAL A 37 3.19 11.26 -9.97
CA VAL A 37 2.31 12.09 -9.13
C VAL A 37 0.85 11.83 -9.47
N ILE A 38 0.05 11.51 -8.44
CA ILE A 38 -1.39 11.37 -8.53
C ILE A 38 -2.02 11.86 -7.22
N ILE A 39 -2.79 12.95 -7.28
CA ILE A 39 -3.43 13.60 -6.12
C ILE A 39 -2.40 13.91 -5.01
N ASN A 40 -2.41 13.14 -3.92
CA ASN A 40 -1.54 13.27 -2.76
C ASN A 40 -0.87 11.93 -2.43
N ASP A 41 -0.88 10.98 -3.37
CA ASP A 41 -0.26 9.68 -3.18
C ASP A 41 1.27 9.81 -3.16
N ALA A 42 1.91 8.99 -2.33
CA ALA A 42 3.35 9.03 -2.10
C ALA A 42 4.13 8.56 -3.33
N THR A 43 5.21 9.29 -3.67
CA THR A 43 6.20 8.91 -4.67
C THR A 43 7.52 8.46 -4.01
N ILE A 44 8.52 8.13 -4.83
CA ILE A 44 9.84 7.74 -4.34
C ILE A 44 10.57 8.89 -3.64
N GLU A 45 10.32 10.14 -4.04
CA GLU A 45 10.83 11.33 -3.40
C GLU A 45 10.27 11.48 -1.99
N ASP A 46 8.96 11.25 -1.81
CA ASP A 46 8.33 11.29 -0.48
C ASP A 46 8.90 10.20 0.43
N ALA A 47 9.08 8.97 -0.08
CA ALA A 47 9.66 7.88 0.69
C ALA A 47 11.11 8.17 1.13
N LYS A 48 11.92 8.80 0.28
CA LYS A 48 13.27 9.27 0.65
C LYS A 48 13.22 10.40 1.68
N PHE A 49 12.28 11.33 1.53
CA PHE A 49 12.11 12.44 2.46
C PHE A 49 11.68 11.96 3.85
N ALA A 50 10.84 10.92 3.90
CA ALA A 50 10.49 10.23 5.13
C ALA A 50 11.59 9.27 5.63
N GLU A 51 12.69 9.10 4.89
CA GLU A 51 13.79 8.18 5.22
C GLU A 51 13.38 6.71 5.33
N ILE A 52 12.38 6.28 4.54
CA ILE A 52 11.93 4.88 4.48
C ILE A 52 12.97 4.01 3.78
N ASP A 53 13.69 4.57 2.80
CA ASP A 53 14.77 3.91 2.07
C ASP A 53 15.98 3.52 2.96
N LYS A 54 16.05 4.06 4.18
CA LYS A 54 17.06 3.65 5.19
C LYS A 54 16.70 2.37 5.93
N ILE A 55 15.43 1.97 5.94
CA ILE A 55 14.92 0.84 6.74
C ILE A 55 14.30 -0.28 5.90
N ALA A 56 13.87 0.03 4.68
CA ALA A 56 13.18 -0.89 3.80
C ALA A 56 13.52 -0.60 2.33
N LYS A 57 13.39 -1.61 1.47
CA LYS A 57 13.52 -1.42 0.01
C LYS A 57 12.29 -0.67 -0.51
N VAL A 58 12.51 0.42 -1.24
CA VAL A 58 11.44 1.22 -1.88
C VAL A 58 11.40 0.93 -3.37
N ILE A 59 10.22 0.62 -3.92
CA ILE A 59 10.02 0.34 -5.35
C ILE A 59 8.88 1.20 -5.94
N GLU A 60 8.96 1.48 -7.24
CA GLU A 60 7.86 2.09 -7.99
C GLU A 60 6.85 1.01 -8.41
N GLY A 61 5.58 1.23 -8.12
CA GLY A 61 4.57 0.20 -8.30
C GLY A 61 4.02 0.04 -9.71
N GLU A 62 4.05 1.07 -10.56
CA GLU A 62 3.46 1.00 -11.91
C GLU A 62 4.50 0.91 -13.03
N MET A 63 4.14 0.29 -14.18
CA MET A 63 5.01 0.25 -15.36
C MET A 63 5.25 1.64 -15.96
N LEU A 64 4.18 2.44 -16.05
CA LEU A 64 4.13 3.73 -16.73
C LEU A 64 3.45 4.78 -15.83
N ALA A 65 3.81 6.03 -16.05
CA ALA A 65 3.15 7.21 -15.49
C ALA A 65 2.19 7.83 -16.54
N PRO A 66 1.19 8.64 -16.13
CA PRO A 66 0.84 8.95 -14.73
C PRO A 66 0.20 7.76 -14.01
N SER A 67 0.39 7.71 -12.69
CA SER A 67 -0.22 6.68 -11.84
C SER A 67 -1.73 6.94 -11.64
N ALA A 68 -2.42 5.97 -11.05
CA ALA A 68 -3.84 6.07 -10.69
C ALA A 68 -4.02 5.96 -9.16
N PRO A 69 -5.15 6.43 -8.60
CA PRO A 69 -5.47 6.19 -7.20
C PRO A 69 -5.75 4.69 -6.99
N GLY A 70 -4.79 3.98 -6.38
CA GLY A 70 -4.83 2.53 -6.22
C GLY A 70 -3.81 1.77 -7.08
N PHE A 71 -3.27 0.67 -6.53
CA PHE A 71 -2.42 -0.27 -7.28
C PHE A 71 -3.28 -1.27 -8.07
N PHE A 72 -3.36 -1.12 -9.38
CA PHE A 72 -4.07 -2.06 -10.26
C PHE A 72 -3.12 -3.14 -10.80
N VAL A 73 -3.43 -4.42 -10.61
CA VAL A 73 -2.58 -5.56 -11.03
C VAL A 73 -2.14 -5.49 -12.49
N LYS A 74 -3.01 -5.03 -13.39
CA LYS A 74 -2.72 -4.84 -14.82
C LYS A 74 -1.61 -3.81 -15.11
N ASN A 75 -1.36 -2.90 -14.17
CA ASN A 75 -0.40 -1.80 -14.29
C ASN A 75 0.89 -2.06 -13.50
N PHE A 76 0.99 -3.16 -12.73
CA PHE A 76 2.15 -3.43 -11.88
C PHE A 76 3.44 -3.43 -12.69
N SER A 77 4.47 -2.75 -12.17
CA SER A 77 5.83 -2.92 -12.64
C SER A 77 6.26 -4.40 -12.51
N PRO A 78 7.23 -4.87 -13.31
CA PRO A 78 7.74 -6.24 -13.17
C PRO A 78 8.22 -6.54 -11.75
N GLU A 79 8.86 -5.56 -11.10
CA GLU A 79 9.35 -5.67 -9.73
C GLU A 79 8.20 -5.75 -8.72
N LEU A 80 7.17 -4.89 -8.81
CA LEU A 80 6.01 -5.00 -7.93
C LEU A 80 5.28 -6.32 -8.11
N ARG A 81 5.15 -6.79 -9.36
CA ARG A 81 4.53 -8.08 -9.66
C ARG A 81 5.26 -9.22 -8.96
N GLU A 82 6.59 -9.27 -9.07
CA GLU A 82 7.37 -10.30 -8.40
C GLU A 82 7.20 -10.25 -6.87
N GLU A 83 7.33 -9.07 -6.25
CA GLU A 83 7.19 -8.94 -4.81
C GLU A 83 5.76 -9.28 -4.35
N PHE A 84 4.74 -8.89 -5.12
CA PHE A 84 3.34 -9.19 -4.82
C PHE A 84 3.05 -10.69 -4.89
N GLU A 85 3.61 -11.40 -5.87
CA GLU A 85 3.41 -12.84 -6.03
C GLU A 85 4.19 -13.65 -4.97
N ARG A 86 5.40 -13.22 -4.61
CA ARG A 86 6.35 -14.01 -3.81
C ARG A 86 6.41 -13.68 -2.33
N CYS A 87 5.94 -12.50 -1.89
CA CYS A 87 5.95 -12.16 -0.46
C CYS A 87 5.06 -13.12 0.36
N ASP A 88 5.17 -13.09 1.68
CA ASP A 88 4.30 -13.88 2.57
C ASP A 88 3.04 -13.09 2.95
N VAL A 89 3.17 -11.76 3.06
CA VAL A 89 2.12 -10.84 3.53
C VAL A 89 2.12 -9.59 2.65
N VAL A 90 0.93 -9.17 2.22
CA VAL A 90 0.70 -7.85 1.61
C VAL A 90 -0.07 -6.99 2.60
N ILE A 91 0.52 -5.88 3.04
CA ILE A 91 -0.15 -4.81 3.78
C ILE A 91 -0.48 -3.71 2.78
N SER A 92 -1.74 -3.30 2.71
CA SER A 92 -2.22 -2.33 1.73
C SER A 92 -2.93 -1.16 2.40
N LYS A 93 -2.42 0.05 2.20
CA LYS A 93 -2.96 1.26 2.82
C LYS A 93 -4.02 1.91 1.94
N GLY A 94 -5.05 2.48 2.58
CA GLY A 94 -5.96 3.38 1.92
C GLY A 94 -7.10 2.71 1.13
N GLN A 95 -8.10 3.53 0.82
CA GLN A 95 -9.33 3.06 0.16
C GLN A 95 -9.11 2.77 -1.33
N GLY A 96 -8.28 3.56 -2.03
CA GLY A 96 -8.02 3.33 -3.46
C GLY A 96 -7.35 1.97 -3.71
N ASN A 97 -6.41 1.59 -2.85
CA ASN A 97 -5.81 0.26 -2.94
C ASN A 97 -6.81 -0.85 -2.56
N TYR A 98 -7.69 -0.65 -1.59
CA TYR A 98 -8.79 -1.58 -1.30
C TYR A 98 -9.67 -1.82 -2.53
N GLU A 99 -10.16 -0.75 -3.16
CA GLU A 99 -11.02 -0.86 -4.34
C GLU A 99 -10.31 -1.55 -5.52
N ALA A 100 -9.00 -1.37 -5.67
CA ALA A 100 -8.21 -1.96 -6.74
C ALA A 100 -7.87 -3.45 -6.51
N LEU A 101 -7.75 -3.88 -5.25
CA LEU A 101 -7.20 -5.19 -4.89
C LEU A 101 -8.19 -6.11 -4.15
N SER A 102 -9.37 -5.65 -3.75
CA SER A 102 -10.32 -6.45 -2.96
C SER A 102 -10.81 -7.73 -3.66
N ASN A 103 -10.70 -7.79 -5.00
CA ASN A 103 -11.15 -8.92 -5.81
C ASN A 103 -10.00 -9.78 -6.36
N VAL A 104 -8.76 -9.60 -5.89
CA VAL A 104 -7.64 -10.43 -6.33
C VAL A 104 -7.64 -11.76 -5.59
N GLU A 105 -7.22 -12.85 -6.26
CA GLU A 105 -7.12 -14.19 -5.67
C GLU A 105 -5.85 -14.34 -4.80
N ARG A 106 -5.72 -13.47 -3.79
CA ARG A 106 -4.62 -13.47 -2.83
C ARG A 106 -5.04 -12.79 -1.54
N ARG A 107 -4.50 -13.30 -0.43
CA ARG A 107 -4.65 -12.66 0.87
C ARG A 107 -3.98 -11.28 0.93
N VAL A 108 -4.77 -10.24 1.17
CA VAL A 108 -4.30 -8.86 1.39
C VAL A 108 -4.87 -8.31 2.69
N TYR A 109 -4.02 -7.63 3.47
CA TYR A 109 -4.35 -6.96 4.72
C TYR A 109 -4.53 -5.47 4.47
N PHE A 110 -5.77 -5.01 4.44
CA PHE A 110 -6.11 -3.63 4.18
C PHE A 110 -6.21 -2.83 5.47
N LEU A 111 -5.49 -1.71 5.54
CA LEU A 111 -5.53 -0.74 6.63
C LEU A 111 -6.02 0.59 6.04
N LEU A 112 -7.25 0.97 6.38
CA LEU A 112 -7.89 2.15 5.78
C LEU A 112 -8.87 2.85 6.71
N LEU A 113 -9.13 4.12 6.42
CA LEU A 113 -10.32 4.85 6.85
C LEU A 113 -11.42 4.67 5.81
N VAL A 114 -12.64 4.32 6.22
CA VAL A 114 -13.79 4.23 5.30
C VAL A 114 -14.27 5.65 4.95
N LYS A 115 -14.07 6.07 3.69
CA LYS A 115 -14.34 7.44 3.24
C LYS A 115 -15.73 7.64 2.62
N CYS A 116 -16.40 6.58 2.16
CA CYS A 116 -17.68 6.70 1.47
C CYS A 116 -18.67 5.56 1.77
N LYS A 117 -19.97 5.82 1.54
CA LYS A 117 -21.07 4.88 1.80
C LYS A 117 -20.97 3.58 0.98
N LEU A 118 -20.37 3.64 -0.21
CA LEU A 118 -20.21 2.46 -1.07
C LEU A 118 -19.27 1.45 -0.41
N VAL A 119 -18.08 1.90 -0.02
CA VAL A 119 -17.09 1.07 0.67
C VAL A 119 -17.55 0.69 2.07
N ALA A 120 -18.26 1.58 2.78
CA ALA A 120 -18.88 1.28 4.08
C ALA A 120 -19.80 0.05 4.01
N ARG A 121 -20.67 -0.01 2.99
CA ARG A 121 -21.56 -1.15 2.75
C ARG A 121 -20.80 -2.42 2.38
N ASP A 122 -19.78 -2.28 1.54
CA ASP A 122 -18.97 -3.42 1.08
C ASP A 122 -18.16 -4.06 2.23
N ILE A 123 -17.55 -3.24 3.08
CA ILE A 123 -16.77 -3.69 4.25
C ILE A 123 -17.68 -4.07 5.43
N GLY A 124 -18.91 -3.58 5.48
CA GLY A 124 -19.84 -3.77 6.60
C GLY A 124 -19.51 -2.90 7.82
N ARG A 125 -19.05 -1.66 7.59
CA ARG A 125 -18.61 -0.68 8.60
C ARG A 125 -19.20 0.70 8.35
N GLY A 126 -19.05 1.63 9.28
CA GLY A 126 -19.50 3.01 9.13
C GLY A 126 -18.52 3.88 8.33
N VAL A 127 -19.01 4.97 7.73
CA VAL A 127 -18.12 6.02 7.19
C VAL A 127 -17.41 6.69 8.37
N GLY A 128 -16.10 6.84 8.27
CA GLY A 128 -15.24 7.36 9.34
C GLY A 128 -14.64 6.27 10.23
N ASP A 129 -14.98 4.99 10.05
CA ASP A 129 -14.35 3.90 10.79
C ASP A 129 -12.93 3.65 10.28
N PHE A 130 -11.99 3.48 11.20
CA PHE A 130 -10.69 2.86 10.92
C PHE A 130 -10.84 1.34 10.90
N VAL A 131 -10.38 0.71 9.82
CA VAL A 131 -10.57 -0.71 9.58
C VAL A 131 -9.25 -1.38 9.25
N MET A 132 -8.98 -2.50 9.93
CA MET A 132 -8.08 -3.54 9.45
C MET A 132 -8.94 -4.70 8.91
N LYS A 133 -8.88 -4.95 7.60
CA LYS A 133 -9.69 -5.98 6.92
C LYS A 133 -8.77 -6.95 6.20
N VAL A 134 -9.03 -8.24 6.33
CA VAL A 134 -8.37 -9.29 5.55
C VAL A 134 -9.37 -9.81 4.51
N MET A 135 -8.94 -9.86 3.25
CA MET A 135 -9.65 -10.55 2.17
C MET A 135 -8.77 -11.69 1.66
N ASN A 136 -9.37 -12.81 1.26
CA ASN A 136 -8.70 -14.00 0.76
C ASN A 136 -9.01 -14.17 -0.73
#